data_AF-A0A0G4MKH7-F1
#
_entry.id   AF-A0A0G4MKH7-F1
#
_cell.length_a   1.000
_cell.length_b   1.000
_cell.length_c   1.000
_cell.angle_alpha   90.00
_cell.angle_beta   90.00
_cell.angle_gamma   90.00
#
_symmetry.space_group_name_H-M   'P 1'
#
loop_
_entity.id
_entity.type
_entity.pdbx_description
1 polymer ?
#
loop_
_entity_poly.entity_id
_entity_poly.type
_entity_poly.pdbx_seq_one_letter_code
_entity_poly.pdbx_strand_id
1 'polypeptide(L)'
;LFIRGDPYESSDAVFGVKKSLVVSLDKVDEVTSSEFQVQEGTWLLRYDFVLVSEEETLALRDHNAVAALRDLGLTHLKLVDHLPVPELD
;
A
#
# COMPACT_ATOMS: atom_id res chain seq x y z
N LEU A 1 -5.03 6.01 -8.11
CA LEU A 1 -4.20 7.23 -8.15
C LEU A 1 -5.10 8.39 -8.53
N PHE A 2 -4.85 9.57 -7.96
CA PHE A 2 -5.63 10.79 -8.20
C PHE A 2 -4.81 11.72 -9.10
N ILE A 3 -5.40 12.23 -10.19
CA ILE A 3 -4.66 13.10 -11.10
C ILE A 3 -4.61 14.52 -10.55
N ARG A 4 -3.43 15.11 -10.53
CA ARG A 4 -3.24 16.49 -10.10
C ARG A 4 -3.98 17.47 -11.01
N GLY A 5 -4.73 18.39 -10.41
CA GLY A 5 -5.56 19.38 -11.10
C GLY A 5 -6.97 18.90 -11.43
N ASP A 6 -7.35 17.67 -11.06
CA ASP A 6 -8.74 17.23 -11.19
C ASP A 6 -9.66 18.05 -10.26
N PRO A 7 -10.86 18.49 -10.71
CA PRO A 7 -11.79 19.25 -9.87
C PRO A 7 -12.16 18.56 -8.55
N TYR A 8 -12.06 17.23 -8.50
CA TYR A 8 -12.34 16.40 -7.34
C TYR A 8 -11.07 15.81 -6.72
N GLU A 9 -9.88 16.39 -6.99
CA GLU A 9 -8.59 15.92 -6.47
C GLU A 9 -8.59 15.75 -4.94
N SER A 10 -9.34 16.58 -4.21
CA SER A 10 -9.41 16.55 -2.75
C SER A 10 -10.64 15.85 -2.18
N SER A 11 -11.54 15.36 -3.04
CA SER A 11 -12.82 14.77 -2.63
C SER A 11 -13.00 13.39 -3.25
N ASP A 12 -12.64 12.37 -2.48
CA ASP A 12 -13.02 10.99 -2.77
C ASP A 12 -14.28 10.63 -1.97
N ALA A 13 -15.23 9.95 -2.62
CA ALA A 13 -16.54 9.68 -2.04
C ALA A 13 -16.55 8.60 -0.96
N VAL A 14 -15.47 7.82 -0.80
CA VAL A 14 -15.48 6.59 0.01
C VAL A 14 -14.42 6.58 1.11
N PHE A 15 -13.17 6.89 0.79
CA PHE A 15 -12.04 6.71 1.72
C PHE A 15 -11.20 7.96 1.96
N GLY A 16 -11.51 9.06 1.26
CA GLY A 16 -10.70 10.26 1.26
C GLY A 16 -9.40 10.11 0.48
N VAL A 17 -8.79 11.24 0.13
CA VAL A 17 -7.63 11.27 -0.76
C VAL A 17 -6.34 11.15 0.04
N LYS A 18 -5.50 10.18 -0.32
CA LYS A 18 -4.13 10.07 0.22
C LYS A 18 -3.18 10.89 -0.63
N LYS A 19 -2.46 11.82 -0.01
CA LYS A 19 -1.50 12.70 -0.70
C LYS A 19 -0.45 11.93 -1.52
N SER A 20 0.01 10.78 -1.02
CA SER A 20 0.97 9.92 -1.72
C SER A 20 0.43 9.30 -3.01
N LEU A 21 -0.90 9.26 -3.19
CA LEU A 21 -1.55 8.70 -4.37
C LEU A 21 -1.94 9.80 -5.39
N VAL A 22 -1.64 11.07 -5.13
CA VAL A 22 -1.86 12.18 -6.07
C VAL A 22 -0.65 12.28 -7.01
N VAL A 23 -0.89 12.10 -8.31
CA VAL A 23 0.14 11.97 -9.33
C VAL A 23 0.00 13.00 -10.44
N SER A 24 1.13 13.37 -11.04
CA SER A 24 1.17 14.15 -12.29
C SER A 24 1.28 13.20 -13.48
N LEU A 25 0.79 13.65 -14.63
CA LEU A 25 1.04 12.99 -15.90
C LEU A 25 2.20 13.66 -16.61
N ASP A 26 3.11 12.85 -17.12
CA ASP A 26 4.19 13.26 -18.00
C ASP A 26 3.76 13.06 -19.47
N LYS A 27 4.71 13.31 -20.38
CA LYS A 27 4.56 13.02 -21.80
C LYS A 27 5.57 11.95 -22.22
N VAL A 28 5.15 11.06 -23.11
CA VAL A 28 6.02 10.08 -23.76
C VAL A 28 7.09 10.82 -24.57
N ASP A 29 8.35 10.46 -24.37
CA ASP A 29 9.52 10.93 -25.13
C ASP A 29 9.86 9.97 -26.29
N GLU A 30 10.84 10.34 -27.12
CA GLU A 30 11.28 9.54 -28.27
C GLU A 30 11.75 8.13 -27.87
N VAL A 31 12.47 8.03 -26.74
CA VAL A 31 13.01 6.75 -26.24
C VAL A 31 11.87 5.81 -25.86
N THR A 32 10.93 6.27 -25.02
CA THR A 32 9.75 5.51 -24.60
C THR A 32 8.84 5.20 -25.80
N SER A 33 8.70 6.14 -26.73
CA SER A 33 7.93 5.98 -27.97
C SER A 33 8.46 4.81 -28.81
N SER A 34 9.78 4.75 -29.00
CA SER A 34 10.44 3.69 -29.76
C SER A 34 10.36 2.33 -29.06
N GLU A 35 10.61 2.30 -27.74
CA GLU A 35 10.61 1.06 -26.95
C GLU A 35 9.21 0.41 -26.89
N PHE A 36 8.18 1.21 -26.62
CA PHE A 36 6.82 0.72 -26.41
C PHE A 36 5.90 0.90 -27.61
N GLN A 37 6.40 1.42 -28.74
CA GLN A 37 5.66 1.66 -29.98
C GLN A 37 4.41 2.53 -29.78
N VAL A 38 4.54 3.59 -28.97
CA VAL A 38 3.48 4.56 -28.67
C VAL A 38 3.85 5.93 -29.18
N GLN A 39 2.88 6.75 -29.57
CA GLN A 39 3.17 8.08 -30.14
C GLN A 39 3.84 9.02 -29.10
N GLU A 40 4.92 9.71 -29.50
CA GLU A 40 5.51 10.79 -28.73
C GLU A 40 4.48 11.86 -28.37
N GLY A 41 4.57 12.42 -27.15
CA GLY A 41 3.62 13.40 -26.63
C GLY A 41 2.30 12.82 -26.11
N THR A 42 2.11 11.50 -26.16
CA THR A 42 1.04 10.80 -25.44
C THR A 42 1.20 11.01 -23.93
N TRP A 43 0.09 11.03 -23.18
CA TRP A 43 0.15 11.10 -21.71
C TRP A 43 0.82 9.85 -21.14
N LEU A 44 1.74 10.05 -20.22
CA LEU A 44 2.48 9.00 -19.54
C LEU A 44 2.23 9.09 -18.03
N LEU A 45 1.82 7.97 -17.42
CA LEU A 45 1.73 7.84 -15.97
C LEU A 45 2.87 6.94 -15.49
N ARG A 46 3.72 7.47 -14.61
CA ARG A 46 4.77 6.71 -13.92
C ARG A 46 4.44 6.64 -12.45
N TYR A 47 4.41 5.42 -11.89
CA TYR A 47 4.17 5.21 -10.47
C TYR A 47 4.80 3.90 -10.01
N ASP A 48 5.60 3.96 -8.95
CA ASP A 48 6.24 2.80 -8.36
C ASP A 48 5.36 2.22 -7.25
N PHE A 49 4.99 0.95 -7.39
CA PHE A 49 4.34 0.20 -6.32
C PHE A 49 5.40 -0.49 -5.48
N VAL A 50 5.49 -0.09 -4.21
CA VAL A 50 6.32 -0.76 -3.22
C VAL A 50 5.48 -1.85 -2.57
N LEU A 51 5.88 -3.09 -2.78
CA LEU A 51 5.27 -4.26 -2.13
C LEU A 51 6.11 -4.63 -0.92
N VAL A 52 5.45 -4.83 0.22
CA VAL A 52 6.08 -5.41 1.41
C VAL A 52 6.33 -6.90 1.19
N SER A 53 7.39 -7.43 1.76
CA SER A 53 7.65 -8.88 1.71
C SER A 53 6.62 -9.66 2.53
N GLU A 54 6.49 -10.95 2.21
CA GLU A 54 5.66 -11.87 3.00
C GLU A 54 6.13 -11.92 4.46
N GLU A 55 7.46 -12.01 4.67
CA GLU A 55 8.06 -12.03 6.02
C GLU A 55 7.70 -10.77 6.82
N GLU A 56 7.86 -9.58 6.25
CA GLU A 56 7.48 -8.32 6.92
C GLU A 56 5.99 -8.27 7.23
N THR A 57 5.16 -8.79 6.31
CA THR A 57 3.70 -8.83 6.49
C THR A 57 3.29 -9.75 7.63
N LEU A 58 3.88 -10.95 7.68
CA LEU A 58 3.63 -11.93 8.73
C LEU A 58 4.12 -11.42 10.10
N ALA A 59 5.31 -10.82 10.15
CA ALA A 59 5.85 -10.23 11.37
C ALA A 59 4.98 -9.07 11.88
N LEU A 60 4.52 -8.19 11.00
CA LEU A 60 3.63 -7.08 11.37
C LEU A 60 2.28 -7.59 11.86
N ARG A 61 1.73 -8.64 11.23
CA ARG A 61 0.48 -9.29 11.65
C ARG A 61 0.60 -9.82 13.08
N ASP A 62 1.67 -10.55 13.37
CA ASP A 62 1.90 -11.13 14.69
C ASP A 62 2.13 -10.06 15.74
N HIS A 63 2.90 -9.02 15.43
CA HIS A 63 3.11 -7.88 16.30
C HIS A 63 1.78 -7.21 16.68
N ASN A 64 0.94 -6.91 15.69
CA ASN A 64 -0.37 -6.28 15.91
C ASN A 64 -1.32 -7.20 16.70
N ALA A 65 -1.31 -8.50 16.42
CA ALA A 65 -2.11 -9.48 17.15
C ALA A 65 -1.69 -9.55 18.64
N VAL A 66 -0.39 -9.62 18.94
CA VAL A 66 0.13 -9.62 20.32
C VAL A 66 -0.23 -8.32 21.04
N ALA A 67 -0.11 -7.17 20.38
CA ALA A 67 -0.51 -5.88 20.96
C ALA A 67 -2.01 -5.88 21.32
N ALA A 68 -2.87 -6.31 20.40
CA ALA A 68 -4.31 -6.39 20.63
C ALA A 68 -4.69 -7.37 21.76
N LEU A 69 -4.04 -8.53 21.84
CA LEU A 69 -4.27 -9.50 22.93
C LEU A 69 -3.92 -8.89 24.29
N ARG A 70 -2.80 -8.14 24.37
CA ARG A 70 -2.40 -7.43 25.58
C ARG A 70 -3.43 -6.37 25.98
N ASP A 71 -3.92 -5.59 25.03
CA ASP A 71 -4.93 -4.56 25.27
C ASP A 71 -6.27 -5.15 25.76
N LEU A 72 -6.56 -6.40 25.38
CA LEU A 72 -7.70 -7.18 25.87
C LEU A 72 -7.45 -7.88 27.22
N GLY A 73 -6.26 -7.76 27.79
CA GLY A 73 -5.87 -8.44 29.04
C GLY A 73 -5.59 -9.94 28.89
N LEU A 74 -5.44 -10.45 27.68
CA LEU A 74 -5.14 -11.85 27.38
C LEU A 74 -3.63 -12.09 27.37
N THR A 75 -2.99 -12.04 28.53
CA THR A 75 -1.52 -12.03 28.68
C THR A 75 -0.87 -13.42 28.69
N HIS A 76 -1.65 -14.49 28.78
CA HIS A 76 -1.17 -15.88 28.87
C HIS A 76 -1.34 -16.66 27.57
N LEU A 77 -1.35 -15.93 26.44
CA LEU A 77 -1.45 -16.50 25.10
C LEU A 77 -0.15 -16.20 24.34
N LYS A 78 0.36 -17.19 23.62
CA LYS A 78 1.45 -17.03 22.66
C LYS A 78 0.95 -17.31 21.25
N LEU A 79 1.64 -16.78 20.25
CA LEU A 79 1.36 -17.14 18.86
C LEU A 79 2.14 -18.38 18.45
N VAL A 80 1.45 -19.37 17.87
CA VAL A 80 2.02 -20.53 17.20
C VAL A 80 1.38 -20.62 15.83
N ASP A 81 2.19 -20.58 14.76
CA ASP A 81 1.69 -20.47 13.38
C ASP A 81 0.64 -19.35 13.25
N HIS A 82 0.96 -18.20 13.86
CA HIS A 82 0.11 -17.01 13.91
C HIS A 82 -1.25 -17.18 14.61
N LEU A 83 -1.48 -18.29 15.30
CA LEU A 83 -2.70 -18.56 16.07
C LEU A 83 -2.42 -18.37 17.56
N PRO A 84 -3.28 -17.62 18.29
CA PRO A 84 -3.15 -17.49 19.73
C PRO A 84 -3.51 -18.81 20.40
N VAL A 85 -2.56 -19.34 21.17
CA VAL A 85 -2.71 -20.56 21.96
C VAL A 85 -2.31 -20.29 23.41
N PRO A 86 -2.97 -20.94 24.39
CA PRO A 86 -2.57 -20.84 25.79
C PRO A 86 -1.10 -21.23 26.01
N GLU A 87 -0.42 -20.45 26.84
CA GLU A 87 0.84 -20.87 27.43
C GLU A 87 0.53 -21.99 28.43
N LEU A 88 1.06 -23.19 28.14
CA LEU A 88 1.01 -24.31 29.08
C LEU A 88 2.27 -24.25 29.94
N ASP A 89 2.06 -24.24 31.25
CA ASP A 89 3.05 -24.30 32.34
C ASP A 89 3.64 -25.70 32.54
#